data_AF-A0A8S1MW10-F1
#
_entry.id   AF-A0A8S1MW10-F1
#
_cell.length_a   1.000
_cell.length_b   1.000
_cell.length_c   1.000
_cell.angle_alpha   90.00
_cell.angle_beta   90.00
_cell.angle_gamma   90.00
#
_symmetry.space_group_name_H-M   'P 1'
#
loop_
_entity.id
_entity.type
_entity.pdbx_description
1 polymer ?
#
loop_
_entity_poly.entity_id
_entity_poly.type
_entity_poly.pdbx_seq_one_letter_code
_entity_poly.pdbx_strand_id
1 'polypeptide(L)'
;MDYNINNRIQQLNQHYMMLLLKQNLVSELNADSIKKIGVSRGARTDRGVHALCNYVSLKLQIDQKYCQSMTNNKLVDKWNINWDLLINELNSQLPTDIRVNGIKHVTQSFNVKNQADQRMNTQLSQLHFKKRIQ
;
A
#
# COMPACT_ATOMS: atom_id res chain seq x y z
N MET A 1 -22.13 14.31 -18.34
CA MET A 1 -21.48 13.01 -18.65
C MET A 1 -20.87 12.51 -17.35
N ASP A 2 -21.60 11.65 -16.67
CA ASP A 2 -21.31 11.25 -15.29
C ASP A 2 -20.06 10.38 -15.25
N TYR A 3 -18.95 11.01 -14.84
CA TYR A 3 -17.67 10.36 -14.57
C TYR A 3 -17.89 9.32 -13.47
N ASN A 4 -18.14 8.07 -13.84
CA ASN A 4 -18.51 7.00 -12.91
C ASN A 4 -17.32 6.63 -12.00
N ILE A 5 -17.38 7.10 -10.78
CA ILE A 5 -16.35 7.03 -9.74
C ILE A 5 -15.98 5.59 -9.39
N ASN A 6 -16.95 4.68 -9.50
CA ASN A 6 -16.74 3.26 -9.20
C ASN A 6 -15.75 2.63 -10.18
N ASN A 7 -15.75 3.08 -11.44
CA ASN A 7 -14.79 2.60 -12.44
C ASN A 7 -13.37 3.05 -12.14
N ARG A 8 -13.17 4.29 -11.66
CA ARG A 8 -11.82 4.81 -11.36
C ARG A 8 -11.21 4.18 -10.10
N ILE A 9 -12.03 3.88 -9.09
CA ILE A 9 -11.59 3.14 -7.89
C ILE A 9 -11.27 1.68 -8.25
N GLN A 10 -12.06 1.05 -9.12
CA GLN A 10 -11.74 -0.27 -9.66
C GLN A 10 -10.44 -0.25 -10.47
N GLN A 11 -10.24 0.75 -11.32
CA GLN A 11 -9.02 0.93 -12.11
C GLN A 11 -7.77 1.16 -11.23
N LEU A 12 -7.89 1.93 -10.14
CA LEU A 12 -6.77 2.13 -9.21
C LEU A 12 -6.40 0.83 -8.48
N ASN A 13 -7.40 0.07 -8.02
CA ASN A 13 -7.18 -1.25 -7.43
C ASN A 13 -6.55 -2.21 -8.46
N GLN A 14 -7.01 -2.20 -9.71
CA GLN A 14 -6.43 -2.99 -10.79
C GLN A 14 -4.98 -2.57 -11.08
N HIS A 15 -4.66 -1.28 -11.06
CA HIS A 15 -3.30 -0.78 -11.28
C HIS A 15 -2.34 -1.24 -10.19
N TYR A 16 -2.73 -1.17 -8.92
CA TYR A 16 -1.94 -1.71 -7.81
C TYR A 16 -1.72 -3.23 -7.94
N MET A 17 -2.76 -3.98 -8.30
CA MET A 17 -2.66 -5.42 -8.52
C MET A 17 -1.70 -5.76 -9.67
N MET A 18 -1.74 -5.00 -10.77
CA MET A 18 -0.81 -5.15 -11.89
C MET A 18 0.63 -4.82 -11.50
N LEU A 19 0.86 -3.84 -10.63
CA LEU A 19 2.19 -3.49 -10.14
C LEU A 19 2.76 -4.59 -9.24
N LEU A 20 1.95 -5.16 -8.35
CA LEU A 20 2.34 -6.29 -7.50
C LEU A 20 2.65 -7.56 -8.33
N LEU A 21 1.86 -7.81 -9.37
CA LEU A 21 2.12 -8.86 -10.36
C LEU A 21 3.47 -8.66 -11.06
N LYS A 22 3.75 -7.45 -11.57
CA LYS A 22 5.01 -7.13 -12.24
C LYS A 22 6.23 -7.35 -11.36
N GLN A 23 6.09 -7.23 -10.05
CA GLN A 23 7.14 -7.48 -9.08
C GLN A 23 7.22 -8.93 -8.58
N ASN A 24 6.44 -9.85 -9.18
CA ASN A 24 6.29 -11.24 -8.74
C ASN A 24 5.87 -11.36 -7.26
N LEU A 25 5.22 -10.33 -6.71
CA LEU A 25 4.79 -10.31 -5.32
C LEU A 25 3.43 -11.00 -5.12
N VAL A 26 2.72 -11.27 -6.22
CA VAL A 26 1.47 -12.01 -6.27
C VAL A 26 1.54 -12.92 -7.50
N SER A 27 1.04 -14.15 -7.39
CA SER A 27 0.94 -15.06 -8.53
C SER A 27 -0.19 -14.67 -9.48
N GLU A 28 -0.07 -15.00 -10.76
CA GLU A 28 -1.10 -14.73 -11.78
C GLU A 28 -2.48 -15.28 -11.39
N LEU A 29 -2.51 -16.48 -10.81
CA LEU A 29 -3.74 -17.15 -10.34
C LEU A 29 -4.43 -16.44 -9.16
N ASN A 30 -3.71 -15.60 -8.43
CA ASN A 30 -4.21 -14.85 -7.28
C ASN A 30 -4.46 -13.37 -7.59
N ALA A 31 -3.97 -12.89 -8.72
CA ALA A 31 -4.04 -11.48 -9.08
C ALA A 31 -5.40 -11.04 -9.63
N ASP A 32 -6.22 -12.00 -10.04
CA ASP A 32 -7.61 -11.80 -10.45
C ASP A 32 -8.52 -11.34 -9.31
N SER A 33 -8.16 -11.64 -8.05
CA SER A 33 -9.04 -11.44 -6.90
C SER A 33 -8.31 -10.88 -5.68
N ILE A 34 -8.67 -9.64 -5.36
CA ILE A 34 -8.27 -8.92 -4.14
C ILE A 34 -8.63 -9.72 -2.86
N LYS A 35 -9.68 -10.55 -2.91
CA LYS A 35 -10.08 -11.41 -1.79
C LYS A 35 -9.07 -12.53 -1.54
N LYS A 36 -8.47 -13.12 -2.59
CA LYS A 36 -7.51 -14.22 -2.45
C LYS A 36 -6.23 -13.76 -1.75
N ILE A 37 -5.77 -12.55 -2.06
CA ILE A 37 -4.61 -11.94 -1.40
C ILE A 37 -4.94 -11.23 -0.08
N GLY A 38 -6.22 -11.18 0.32
CA GLY A 38 -6.65 -10.67 1.62
C GLY A 38 -6.36 -9.18 1.85
N VAL A 39 -6.47 -8.33 0.83
CA VAL A 39 -6.24 -6.88 1.01
C VAL A 39 -7.27 -6.28 1.98
N SER A 40 -6.77 -5.57 2.98
CA SER A 40 -7.55 -4.74 3.87
C SER A 40 -6.86 -3.39 4.07
N ARG A 41 -7.65 -2.33 4.26
CA ARG A 41 -7.17 -0.95 4.39
C ARG A 41 -7.53 -0.41 5.77
N GLY A 42 -6.58 0.29 6.39
CA GLY A 42 -6.72 0.87 7.72
C GLY A 42 -7.74 1.99 7.74
N ALA A 43 -7.77 2.84 6.72
CA ALA A 43 -8.78 3.87 6.51
C ALA A 43 -9.34 3.83 5.08
N ARG A 44 -10.63 4.17 4.95
CA ARG A 44 -11.25 4.51 3.67
C ARG A 44 -11.24 6.03 3.56
N THR A 45 -10.61 6.55 2.52
CA THR A 45 -10.56 7.99 2.23
C THR A 45 -11.55 8.32 1.12
N ASP A 46 -12.26 9.43 1.28
CA ASP A 46 -13.17 9.94 0.27
C ASP A 46 -12.40 10.63 -0.87
N ARG A 47 -13.11 10.98 -1.95
CA ARG A 47 -12.48 11.67 -3.08
C ARG A 47 -11.91 13.02 -2.63
N GLY A 48 -10.68 13.30 -3.05
CA GLY A 48 -10.00 14.56 -2.73
C GLY A 48 -9.42 14.59 -1.31
N VAL A 49 -9.56 13.50 -0.54
CA VAL A 49 -8.92 13.37 0.77
C VAL A 49 -7.53 12.76 0.58
N HIS A 50 -6.53 13.47 1.08
CA HIS A 50 -5.15 13.00 1.12
C HIS A 50 -4.90 12.19 2.39
N ALA A 51 -4.00 11.22 2.31
CA ALA A 51 -3.55 10.45 3.46
C ALA A 51 -2.02 10.58 3.57
N LEU A 52 -1.55 11.12 4.70
CA LEU A 52 -0.13 11.15 5.01
C LEU A 52 0.39 9.73 5.31
N CYS A 53 -0.35 9.00 6.14
CA CYS A 53 -0.06 7.61 6.50
C CYS A 53 -1.35 6.79 6.44
N ASN A 54 -1.49 5.94 5.41
CA ASN A 54 -2.50 4.90 5.39
C ASN A 54 -1.82 3.53 5.48
N TYR A 55 -2.45 2.59 6.17
CA TYR A 55 -1.95 1.24 6.32
C TYR A 55 -2.76 0.29 5.45
N VAL A 56 -2.08 -0.66 4.81
CA VAL A 56 -2.70 -1.72 4.02
C VAL A 56 -2.10 -3.05 4.48
N SER A 57 -2.95 -4.03 4.79
CA SER A 57 -2.52 -5.40 5.04
C SER A 57 -2.92 -6.28 3.86
N LEU A 58 -1.99 -7.11 3.38
CA LEU A 58 -2.20 -8.03 2.28
C LEU A 58 -1.20 -9.18 2.37
N LYS A 59 -1.46 -10.27 1.68
CA LYS A 59 -0.56 -11.41 1.55
C LYS A 59 0.26 -11.25 0.28
N LEU A 60 1.59 -11.32 0.43
CA LEU A 60 2.55 -11.25 -0.66
C LEU A 60 3.40 -12.52 -0.68
N GLN A 61 3.81 -12.91 -1.88
CA GLN A 61 4.86 -13.88 -2.13
C GLN A 61 6.16 -13.11 -2.28
N ILE A 62 7.09 -13.29 -1.35
CA ILE A 62 8.40 -12.62 -1.44
C ILE A 62 9.29 -13.44 -2.37
N ASP A 63 9.75 -12.80 -3.44
CA ASP A 63 10.70 -13.39 -4.39
C ASP A 63 12.09 -13.52 -3.74
N GLN A 64 12.84 -14.54 -4.15
CA GLN A 64 14.16 -14.88 -3.66
C GLN A 64 15.17 -13.73 -3.83
N LYS A 65 14.98 -12.87 -4.84
CA LYS A 65 15.82 -11.68 -5.06
C LYS A 65 15.84 -10.70 -3.87
N TYR A 66 14.82 -10.74 -3.01
CA TYR A 66 14.76 -9.88 -1.83
C TYR A 66 15.32 -10.54 -0.57
N CYS A 67 15.67 -11.83 -0.61
CA CYS A 67 16.22 -12.53 0.54
C CYS A 67 17.73 -12.32 0.65
N GLN A 68 18.22 -11.90 1.82
CA GLN A 68 19.63 -11.52 2.03
C GLN A 68 20.52 -12.70 2.47
N SER A 69 19.96 -13.77 3.03
CA SER A 69 20.73 -14.94 3.47
C SER A 69 20.57 -16.11 2.49
N MET A 70 21.59 -16.32 1.67
CA MET A 70 21.69 -17.43 0.73
C MET A 70 22.98 -18.22 0.98
N THR A 71 22.88 -19.53 1.24
CA THR A 71 24.03 -20.45 1.31
C THR A 71 23.72 -21.66 0.45
N ASN A 72 24.62 -22.05 -0.47
CA ASN A 72 24.43 -23.19 -1.38
C ASN A 72 23.07 -23.17 -2.11
N ASN A 73 22.66 -22.00 -2.63
CA ASN A 73 21.36 -21.78 -3.26
C ASN A 73 20.13 -22.09 -2.38
N LYS A 74 20.30 -22.17 -1.06
CA LYS A 74 19.21 -22.32 -0.09
C LYS A 74 19.10 -21.08 0.78
N LEU A 75 17.85 -20.67 1.02
CA LEU A 75 17.52 -19.63 1.99
C LEU A 75 17.92 -20.10 3.38
N VAL A 76 18.85 -19.39 4.02
CA VAL A 76 19.36 -19.76 5.36
C VAL A 76 18.46 -19.18 6.46
N ASP A 77 17.83 -18.04 6.17
CA ASP A 77 16.81 -17.43 7.02
C ASP A 77 15.70 -16.82 6.14
N LYS A 78 14.50 -17.39 6.25
CA LYS A 78 13.31 -16.96 5.50
C LYS A 78 12.91 -15.51 5.81
N TRP A 79 13.26 -15.00 6.99
CA TRP A 79 12.81 -13.70 7.46
C TRP A 79 13.84 -12.59 7.23
N ASN A 80 15.04 -12.93 6.77
CA ASN A 80 16.08 -11.97 6.42
C ASN A 80 15.82 -11.38 5.02
N ILE A 81 14.89 -10.42 4.96
CA ILE A 81 14.41 -9.79 3.73
C ILE A 81 14.95 -8.36 3.65
N ASN A 82 15.46 -7.99 2.46
CA ASN A 82 15.85 -6.63 2.12
C ASN A 82 14.60 -5.77 1.84
N TRP A 83 13.99 -5.26 2.91
CA TRP A 83 12.80 -4.41 2.80
C TRP A 83 13.07 -3.09 2.07
N ASP A 84 14.26 -2.51 2.23
CA ASP A 84 14.61 -1.24 1.59
C ASP A 84 14.68 -1.39 0.06
N LEU A 85 15.27 -2.48 -0.43
CA LEU A 85 15.29 -2.79 -1.86
C LEU A 85 13.87 -2.93 -2.41
N LEU A 86 13.01 -3.68 -1.73
CA LEU A 86 11.62 -3.85 -2.13
C LEU A 86 10.85 -2.52 -2.13
N ILE A 87 11.01 -1.70 -1.09
CA ILE A 87 10.36 -0.39 -1.00
C ILE A 87 10.83 0.53 -2.15
N ASN A 88 12.12 0.54 -2.46
CA ASN A 88 12.67 1.35 -3.54
C ASN A 88 12.15 0.90 -4.91
N GLU A 89 12.12 -0.41 -5.19
CA GLU A 89 11.56 -0.93 -6.44
C GLU A 89 10.07 -0.63 -6.58
N LEU A 90 9.28 -0.77 -5.50
CA LEU A 90 7.86 -0.40 -5.50
C LEU A 90 7.67 1.10 -5.77
N ASN A 91 8.39 1.96 -5.06
CA ASN A 91 8.32 3.41 -5.24
C ASN A 91 8.78 3.89 -6.62
N SER A 92 9.66 3.14 -7.30
CA SER A 92 10.10 3.47 -8.66
C SER A 92 8.98 3.36 -9.70
N GLN A 93 7.98 2.51 -9.44
CA GLN A 93 6.85 2.25 -10.34
C GLN A 93 5.56 2.96 -9.93
N LEU A 94 5.53 3.52 -8.71
CA LEU A 94 4.40 4.30 -8.23
C LEU A 94 4.50 5.74 -8.75
N PRO A 95 3.35 6.39 -9.03
CA PRO A 95 3.31 7.83 -9.31
C PRO A 95 3.99 8.65 -8.21
N THR A 96 4.45 9.86 -8.54
CA THR A 96 5.14 10.76 -7.59
C THR A 96 4.32 11.06 -6.33
N ASP A 97 2.99 11.03 -6.45
CA ASP A 97 2.05 11.40 -5.40
C ASP A 97 1.75 10.25 -4.43
N ILE A 98 2.27 9.04 -4.70
CA ILE A 98 2.04 7.84 -3.90
C ILE A 98 3.39 7.21 -3.54
N ARG A 99 3.59 6.94 -2.24
CA ARG A 99 4.81 6.31 -1.73
C ARG A 99 4.49 5.22 -0.72
N VAL A 100 5.30 4.18 -0.74
CA VAL A 100 5.41 3.18 0.32
C VAL A 100 6.48 3.67 1.28
N ASN A 101 6.07 3.97 2.52
CA ASN A 101 6.97 4.47 3.57
C ASN A 101 7.63 3.35 4.37
N GLY A 102 7.03 2.16 4.41
CA GLY A 102 7.52 1.05 5.21
C GLY A 102 6.73 -0.22 4.99
N ILE A 103 7.39 -1.36 5.23
CA ILE A 103 6.79 -2.69 5.16
C ILE A 103 7.14 -3.42 6.45
N LYS A 104 6.15 -4.11 7.04
CA LYS A 104 6.32 -4.92 8.23
C LYS A 104 5.70 -6.28 8.02
N HIS A 105 6.48 -7.33 8.29
CA HIS A 105 5.94 -8.68 8.38
C HIS A 105 5.07 -8.82 9.63
N VAL A 106 3.90 -9.43 9.47
CA VAL A 106 2.86 -9.60 10.50
C VAL A 106 2.34 -11.04 10.50
N THR A 107 1.58 -11.41 11.53
CA THR A 107 0.95 -12.73 11.59
C THR A 107 -0.13 -12.90 10.53
N GLN A 108 -0.43 -14.14 10.14
CA GLN A 108 -1.42 -14.45 9.10
C GLN A 108 -2.84 -13.93 9.41
N SER A 109 -3.20 -13.84 10.69
CA SER A 109 -4.50 -13.36 11.15
C SER A 109 -4.59 -11.83 11.27
N PHE A 110 -3.47 -11.11 11.04
CA PHE A 110 -3.46 -9.66 11.13
C PHE A 110 -4.35 -9.04 10.06
N ASN A 111 -5.27 -8.18 10.50
CA ASN A 111 -6.11 -7.39 9.62
C ASN A 111 -6.11 -5.95 10.11
N VAL A 112 -5.51 -5.05 9.33
CA VAL A 112 -5.31 -3.64 9.70
C VAL A 112 -6.62 -2.94 10.07
N LYS A 113 -7.73 -3.28 9.42
CA LYS A 113 -9.03 -2.65 9.69
C LYS A 113 -9.54 -2.98 11.09
N ASN A 114 -9.26 -4.19 11.58
CA ASN A 114 -9.76 -4.68 12.85
C ASN A 114 -8.81 -4.35 14.01
N GLN A 115 -7.53 -4.09 13.71
CA GLN A 115 -6.47 -3.84 14.69
C GLN A 115 -6.15 -2.34 14.85
N ALA A 116 -6.68 -1.48 13.99
CA ALA A 116 -6.51 -0.04 14.11
C ALA A 116 -7.58 0.53 15.05
N ASP A 117 -7.18 0.86 16.28
CA ASP A 117 -8.09 1.38 17.31
C ASP A 117 -8.40 2.88 17.12
N GLN A 118 -7.42 3.66 16.65
CA GLN A 118 -7.53 5.11 16.54
C GLN A 118 -7.03 5.62 15.18
N ARG A 119 -7.62 6.73 14.74
CA ARG A 119 -7.24 7.44 13.51
C ARG A 119 -7.23 8.94 13.79
N MET A 120 -6.21 9.63 13.29
CA MET A 120 -6.07 11.08 13.39
C MET A 120 -6.22 11.70 12.01
N ASN A 121 -7.07 12.73 11.91
CA ASN A 121 -7.30 13.47 10.68
C ASN A 121 -7.07 14.95 10.93
N THR A 122 -6.31 15.60 10.05
CA THR A 122 -6.05 17.04 10.12
C THR A 122 -6.67 17.70 8.90
N GLN A 123 -7.41 18.80 9.12
CA GLN A 123 -7.95 19.63 8.06
C GLN A 123 -7.18 20.94 7.99
N LEU A 124 -6.71 21.28 6.79
CA LEU A 124 -6.01 22.53 6.53
C LEU A 124 -6.98 23.49 5.84
N SER A 125 -7.18 24.66 6.43
CA SER A 125 -7.98 25.74 5.83
C SER A 125 -7.15 27.03 5.77
N GLN A 126 -7.31 27.78 4.69
CA GLN A 126 -6.63 29.06 4.54
C GLN A 126 -7.31 30.11 5.44
N LEU A 127 -6.54 30.70 6.36
CA LEU A 127 -7.03 31.82 7.15
C LEU A 127 -6.90 33.11 6.35
N HIS A 128 -8.03 33.76 6.07
CA HIS A 128 -8.05 35.10 5.47
C HIS A 128 -8.27 36.14 6.58
N PHE A 129 -7.19 36.81 6.99
CA PHE A 129 -7.27 37.96 7.90
C PHE A 129 -7.69 39.21 7.11
N LYS A 130 -8.94 39.64 7.27
CA LYS A 130 -9.32 41.00 6.88
C LYS A 130 -8.76 41.97 7.94
N LYS A 131 -7.81 42.82 7.56
CA LYS A 131 -7.40 43.96 8.40
C LYS A 131 -8.64 44.80 8.70
N ARG A 132 -9.05 44.84 9.96
CA ARG A 132 -10.09 45.76 10.45
C ARG A 132 -9.40 47.12 10.60
N ILE A 133 -9.60 48.01 9.63
CA ILE A 133 -9.22 49.42 9.79
C ILE A 133 -10.27 50.02 10.73
N GLN A 134 -9.82 50.49 11.91
CA GLN A 134 -10.61 51.34 12.80
C GLN A 134 -10.39 52.79 12.38
#